data_AF-A0A9X3S6V0-F1
#
_entry.id   AF-A0A9X3S6V0-F1
#
_cell.length_a   1.000
_cell.length_b   1.000
_cell.length_c   1.000
_cell.angle_alpha   90.00
_cell.angle_beta   90.00
_cell.angle_gamma   90.00
#
_symmetry.space_group_name_H-M   'P 1'
#
loop_
_entity.id
_entity.type
_entity.pdbx_description
1 polymer ?
#
loop_
_entity_poly.entity_id
_entity_poly.type
_entity_poly.pdbx_seq_one_letter_code
_entity_poly.pdbx_strand_id
1 'polypeptide(L)'
;MEYEDRRTISTPEGVQLALPLAGIGSRFMALLIDYLICGAAFLVAILAALAFGGETAATIVAVTAVLVTNVVYFVLFEVFGGGRTLGKRATGLRVVTDGGGQVGLRASLIRNILRLLELALFFYAPAIVSVLATKNNQRLGDLAAGTLVVRDTKLETVVTAAQSPPVSSERYASWDVTGVGEEEAGAVRSFLERRAQLRPGARRALAEQLAGRLRPRVAGAQHGLGDEAFLEHLAAAKARGNMRERGENGQ
;
A
#
# COMPACT_ATOMS: atom_id res chain seq x y z
N MET A 1 -12.44 0.21 -16.69
CA MET A 1 -11.27 0.96 -16.18
C MET A 1 -11.76 1.74 -14.98
N GLU A 2 -11.60 1.18 -13.78
CA GLU A 2 -11.93 1.87 -12.52
C GLU A 2 -10.75 2.80 -12.20
N TYR A 3 -10.97 4.12 -12.28
CA TYR A 3 -9.95 5.10 -11.91
C TYR A 3 -9.85 5.14 -10.38
N GLU A 4 -9.10 4.20 -9.79
CA GLU A 4 -8.74 4.28 -8.38
C GLU A 4 -7.68 5.36 -8.18
N ASP A 5 -8.01 6.39 -7.39
CA ASP A 5 -7.02 7.37 -6.93
C ASP A 5 -5.93 6.65 -6.14
N ARG A 6 -4.67 6.82 -6.52
CA ARG A 6 -3.52 6.18 -5.87
C ARG A 6 -2.55 7.23 -5.33
N ARG A 7 -2.05 7.02 -4.11
CA ARG A 7 -0.98 7.84 -3.53
C ARG A 7 0.31 7.04 -3.47
N THR A 8 1.37 7.54 -4.11
CA THR A 8 2.70 6.91 -4.06
C THR A 8 3.47 7.43 -2.85
N ILE A 9 3.99 6.52 -2.03
CA ILE A 9 4.90 6.82 -0.92
C ILE A 9 6.23 6.08 -1.13
N SER A 10 7.34 6.73 -0.79
CA SER A 10 8.66 6.08 -0.76
C SER A 10 8.90 5.54 0.65
N THR A 11 9.08 4.23 0.78
CA THR A 11 9.41 3.63 2.09
C THR A 11 10.90 3.79 2.39
N PRO A 12 11.32 3.69 3.67
CA PRO A 12 12.74 3.72 4.05
C PRO A 12 13.61 2.69 3.33
N GLU A 13 13.00 1.59 2.86
CA GLU A 13 13.64 0.51 2.11
C GLU A 13 13.83 0.84 0.61
N GLY A 14 13.46 2.06 0.17
CA GLY A 14 13.63 2.52 -1.21
C GLY A 14 12.57 2.01 -2.19
N VAL A 15 11.50 1.37 -1.69
CA VAL A 15 10.40 0.85 -2.50
C VAL A 15 9.29 1.90 -2.59
N GLN A 16 8.75 2.09 -3.80
CA GLN A 16 7.59 2.96 -4.00
C GLN A 16 6.30 2.13 -3.82
N LEU A 17 5.51 2.45 -2.80
CA LEU A 17 4.20 1.84 -2.60
C LEU A 17 3.12 2.73 -3.19
N ALA A 18 2.33 2.20 -4.13
CA ALA A 18 1.12 2.85 -4.61
C ALA A 18 -0.06 2.42 -3.74
N LEU A 19 -0.55 3.33 -2.90
CA LEU A 19 -1.65 3.09 -1.99
C LEU A 19 -2.98 3.45 -2.68
N PRO A 20 -3.87 2.48 -2.98
CA PRO A 20 -5.20 2.79 -3.48
C PRO A 20 -6.00 3.51 -2.38
N LEU A 21 -6.45 4.72 -2.69
CA LEU A 21 -7.19 5.56 -1.76
C LEU A 21 -8.64 5.10 -1.67
N ALA A 22 -9.17 5.07 -0.46
CA ALA A 22 -10.55 4.69 -0.23
C ALA A 22 -11.49 5.81 -0.67
N GLY A 23 -12.34 5.53 -1.65
CA GLY A 23 -13.41 6.43 -2.06
C GLY A 23 -14.50 6.60 -1.00
N ILE A 24 -15.28 7.68 -1.12
CA ILE A 24 -16.27 8.09 -0.12
C ILE A 24 -17.33 7.00 0.17
N GLY A 25 -17.78 6.27 -0.85
CA GLY A 25 -18.77 5.21 -0.71
C GLY A 25 -18.29 4.04 0.15
N SER A 26 -17.05 3.58 -0.05
CA SER A 26 -16.46 2.50 0.76
C SER A 26 -16.31 2.88 2.23
N ARG A 27 -16.02 4.17 2.50
CA ARG A 27 -15.95 4.72 3.86
C ARG A 27 -17.32 4.80 4.51
N PHE A 28 -18.34 5.22 3.76
CA PHE A 28 -19.72 5.23 4.24
C PHE A 28 -20.21 3.82 4.56
N MET A 29 -19.93 2.83 3.70
CA MET A 29 -20.25 1.42 3.97
C MET A 29 -19.53 0.90 5.22
N ALA A 30 -18.25 1.24 5.42
CA ALA A 30 -17.53 0.87 6.63
C ALA A 30 -18.20 1.44 7.89
N LEU A 31 -18.57 2.73 7.87
CA LEU A 31 -19.28 3.39 8.96
C LEU A 31 -20.65 2.75 9.21
N LEU A 32 -21.41 2.46 8.15
CA LEU A 32 -22.71 1.82 8.26
C LEU A 32 -22.62 0.45 8.95
N ILE A 33 -21.65 -0.38 8.55
CA ILE A 33 -21.42 -1.68 9.18
C ILE A 33 -21.02 -1.52 10.65
N ASP A 34 -20.11 -0.58 10.96
CA ASP A 34 -19.70 -0.31 12.34
C ASP A 34 -20.91 0.12 13.21
N TYR A 35 -21.77 1.01 12.71
CA TYR A 35 -22.96 1.46 13.44
C TYR A 35 -24.04 0.37 13.55
N LEU A 36 -24.19 -0.51 12.56
CA LEU A 36 -25.11 -1.64 12.65
C LEU A 36 -24.66 -2.65 13.71
N ILE A 37 -23.36 -2.99 13.75
CA ILE A 37 -22.80 -3.93 14.73
C ILE A 37 -22.93 -3.35 16.15
N CYS A 38 -22.45 -2.13 16.36
CA CYS A 38 -22.54 -1.47 17.67
C CYS A 38 -24.01 -1.24 18.06
N GLY A 39 -24.85 -0.80 17.13
CA GLY A 39 -26.28 -0.56 17.35
C GLY A 39 -27.03 -1.82 17.76
N ALA A 40 -26.79 -2.95 17.10
CA ALA A 40 -27.38 -4.23 17.48
C ALA A 40 -26.95 -4.67 18.90
N ALA A 41 -25.66 -4.55 19.22
CA ALA A 41 -25.15 -4.89 20.55
C ALA A 41 -25.77 -4.01 21.65
N PHE A 42 -25.87 -2.70 21.41
CA PHE A 42 -26.46 -1.78 22.37
C PHE A 42 -27.98 -1.88 22.46
N LEU A 43 -28.67 -2.23 21.37
CA LEU A 43 -30.11 -2.51 21.43
C LEU A 43 -30.40 -3.66 22.40
N VAL A 44 -29.64 -4.76 22.29
CA VAL A 44 -29.77 -5.89 23.23
C VAL A 44 -29.48 -5.44 24.67
N ALA A 45 -28.43 -4.64 24.88
CA ALA A 45 -28.09 -4.12 26.20
C ALA A 45 -29.17 -3.20 26.78
N ILE A 46 -29.77 -2.34 25.96
CA ILE A 46 -30.87 -1.44 26.36
C ILE A 46 -32.12 -2.25 26.71
N LEU A 47 -32.50 -3.24 25.90
CA LEU A 47 -33.64 -4.10 26.20
C LEU A 47 -33.45 -4.89 27.50
N ALA A 48 -32.24 -5.42 27.73
CA ALA A 48 -31.90 -6.06 29.00
C ALA A 48 -31.97 -5.07 30.17
N ALA A 49 -31.42 -3.86 30.01
CA ALA A 49 -31.48 -2.83 31.04
C ALA A 49 -32.92 -2.40 31.35
N LEU A 50 -33.80 -2.30 30.34
CA LEU A 50 -35.23 -2.05 30.55
C LEU A 50 -35.89 -3.20 31.31
N ALA A 51 -35.61 -4.44 30.94
CA ALA A 51 -36.23 -5.62 31.52
C ALA A 51 -35.83 -5.85 32.99
N PHE A 52 -34.57 -5.58 33.35
CA PHE A 52 -34.02 -5.93 34.67
C PHE A 52 -33.69 -4.73 35.57
N GLY A 53 -33.49 -3.54 35.00
CA GLY A 53 -33.05 -2.33 35.71
C GLY A 53 -33.95 -1.10 35.53
N GLY A 54 -35.00 -1.20 34.71
CA GLY A 54 -35.95 -0.11 34.45
C GLY A 54 -35.41 1.01 33.55
N GLU A 55 -36.21 2.07 33.40
CA GLU A 55 -35.96 3.17 32.47
C GLU A 55 -34.67 3.94 32.74
N THR A 56 -34.32 4.14 34.02
CA THR A 56 -33.08 4.83 34.40
C THR A 56 -31.85 4.05 33.94
N ALA A 57 -31.82 2.74 34.16
CA ALA A 57 -30.71 1.88 33.72
C ALA A 57 -30.58 1.90 32.18
N ALA A 58 -31.71 1.79 31.48
CA ALA A 58 -31.74 1.85 30.03
C ALA A 58 -31.23 3.18 29.47
N THR A 59 -31.60 4.29 30.11
CA THR A 59 -31.11 5.64 29.75
C THR A 59 -29.60 5.74 29.95
N ILE A 60 -29.07 5.25 31.07
CA ILE A 60 -27.63 5.22 31.33
C ILE A 60 -26.89 4.40 30.26
N VAL A 61 -27.42 3.22 29.91
CA VAL A 61 -26.84 2.38 28.86
C VAL A 61 -26.89 3.10 27.51
N ALA A 62 -28.00 3.74 27.15
CA ALA A 62 -28.14 4.47 25.88
C ALA A 62 -27.16 5.64 25.77
N VAL A 63 -27.00 6.45 26.81
CA VAL A 63 -26.03 7.57 26.83
C VAL A 63 -24.60 7.05 26.75
N THR A 64 -24.30 6.00 27.51
CA THR A 64 -22.97 5.37 27.52
C THR A 64 -22.65 4.74 26.16
N ALA A 65 -23.64 4.15 25.49
CA ALA A 65 -23.50 3.56 24.16
C ALA A 65 -23.01 4.57 23.12
N VAL A 66 -23.55 5.80 23.15
CA VAL A 66 -23.13 6.87 22.23
C VAL A 66 -21.67 7.23 22.44
N LEU A 67 -21.24 7.40 23.70
CA LEU A 67 -19.86 7.75 24.04
C LEU A 67 -18.88 6.62 23.70
N VAL A 68 -19.22 5.39 24.10
CA VAL A 68 -18.40 4.20 23.83
C VAL A 68 -18.26 3.97 22.33
N THR A 69 -19.36 4.07 21.59
CA THR A 69 -19.31 3.88 20.13
C THR A 69 -18.47 4.96 19.47
N ASN A 70 -18.71 6.24 19.74
CA ASN A 70 -18.08 7.32 18.97
C ASN A 70 -16.66 7.69 19.44
N VAL A 71 -16.22 7.24 20.61
CA VAL A 71 -14.88 7.54 21.12
C VAL A 71 -14.10 6.26 21.34
N VAL A 72 -14.58 5.41 22.25
CA VAL A 72 -13.81 4.25 22.73
C VAL A 72 -13.62 3.22 21.62
N TYR A 73 -14.68 2.79 20.96
CA TYR A 73 -14.64 1.75 19.92
C TYR A 73 -13.69 2.14 18.78
N PHE A 74 -13.88 3.30 18.16
CA PHE A 74 -13.04 3.69 17.03
C PHE A 74 -11.59 3.93 17.43
N VAL A 75 -11.32 4.55 18.59
CA VAL A 75 -9.94 4.76 19.03
C VAL A 75 -9.25 3.43 19.32
N LEU A 76 -9.90 2.53 20.05
CA LEU A 76 -9.32 1.23 20.38
C LEU A 76 -9.04 0.41 19.12
N PHE A 77 -10.01 0.29 18.22
CA PHE A 77 -9.82 -0.50 17.00
C PHE A 77 -8.84 0.14 16.01
N GLU A 78 -8.74 1.46 15.95
CA GLU A 78 -7.75 2.11 15.10
C GLU A 78 -6.33 1.97 15.66
N VAL A 79 -6.13 2.05 16.98
CA VAL A 79 -4.81 1.92 17.59
C VAL A 79 -4.36 0.47 17.67
N PHE A 80 -5.20 -0.42 18.21
CA PHE A 80 -4.84 -1.82 18.44
C PHE A 80 -5.16 -2.73 17.25
N GLY A 81 -6.15 -2.38 16.43
CA GLY A 81 -6.52 -3.13 15.22
C GLY A 81 -5.70 -2.78 13.99
N GLY A 82 -4.61 -2.01 14.15
CA GLY A 82 -3.75 -1.56 13.06
C GLY A 82 -4.51 -0.70 12.05
N GLY A 83 -5.26 0.29 12.52
CA GLY A 83 -6.04 1.21 11.68
C GLY A 83 -7.35 0.64 11.15
N ARG A 84 -7.88 -0.46 11.70
CA ARG A 84 -9.05 -1.16 11.15
C ARG A 84 -10.12 -1.44 12.21
N THR A 85 -11.30 -0.86 12.04
CA THR A 85 -12.55 -1.23 12.73
C THR A 85 -13.20 -2.45 12.08
N LEU A 86 -14.22 -3.04 12.69
CA LEU A 86 -14.91 -4.20 12.11
C LEU A 86 -15.53 -3.88 10.74
N GLY A 87 -16.19 -2.74 10.60
CA GLY A 87 -16.73 -2.26 9.33
C GLY A 87 -15.64 -2.01 8.29
N LYS A 88 -14.51 -1.40 8.70
CA LYS A 88 -13.35 -1.23 7.80
C LYS A 88 -12.76 -2.57 7.38
N ARG A 89 -12.70 -3.58 8.25
CA ARG A 89 -12.26 -4.92 7.87
C ARG A 89 -13.20 -5.54 6.83
N ALA A 90 -14.51 -5.39 7.03
CA ALA A 90 -15.52 -5.92 6.12
C ALA A 90 -15.45 -5.27 4.73
N THR A 91 -15.09 -3.98 4.64
CA THR A 91 -14.93 -3.26 3.36
C THR A 91 -13.50 -3.23 2.83
N GLY A 92 -12.56 -3.94 3.47
CA GLY A 92 -11.17 -3.99 3.06
C GLY A 92 -10.50 -2.62 3.12
N LEU A 93 -10.70 -1.87 4.20
CA LEU A 93 -10.13 -0.54 4.44
C LEU A 93 -9.20 -0.53 5.65
N ARG A 94 -8.21 0.36 5.60
CA ARG A 94 -7.28 0.62 6.69
C ARG A 94 -6.90 2.09 6.74
N VAL A 95 -6.74 2.61 7.94
CA VAL A 95 -6.09 3.92 8.15
C VAL A 95 -4.59 3.73 8.30
N VAL A 96 -3.82 4.54 7.59
CA VAL A 96 -2.37 4.63 7.72
C VAL A 96 -1.93 6.09 7.91
N THR A 97 -0.74 6.30 8.44
CA THR A 97 -0.11 7.64 8.46
C THR A 97 0.29 8.07 7.06
N ASP A 98 0.61 9.34 6.87
CA ASP A 98 1.11 9.86 5.58
C ASP A 98 2.32 9.10 5.02
N GLY A 99 3.13 8.48 5.89
CA GLY A 99 4.24 7.60 5.53
C GLY A 99 3.89 6.11 5.38
N GLY A 100 2.60 5.74 5.40
CA GLY A 100 2.14 4.36 5.29
C GLY A 100 2.23 3.52 6.57
N GLY A 101 2.65 4.12 7.68
CA GLY A 101 2.79 3.46 8.98
C GLY A 101 1.47 3.27 9.73
N GLN A 102 1.54 2.59 10.87
CA GLN A 102 0.40 2.40 11.76
C GLN A 102 0.00 3.70 12.46
N VAL A 103 -1.30 3.87 12.73
CA VAL A 103 -1.84 5.05 13.38
C VAL A 103 -1.68 4.93 14.90
N GLY A 104 -1.05 5.93 15.51
CA GLY A 104 -0.92 6.02 16.97
C GLY A 104 -2.14 6.65 17.66
N LEU A 105 -2.15 6.60 18.99
CA LEU A 105 -3.25 7.11 19.82
C LEU A 105 -3.59 8.58 19.56
N ARG A 106 -2.58 9.46 19.45
CA ARG A 106 -2.80 10.91 19.24
C ARG A 106 -3.54 11.18 17.93
N ALA A 107 -3.05 10.62 16.83
CA ALA A 107 -3.67 10.75 15.51
C ALA A 107 -5.10 10.18 15.50
N SER A 108 -5.30 9.03 16.15
CA SER A 108 -6.63 8.43 16.31
C SER A 108 -7.58 9.33 17.09
N LEU A 109 -7.14 9.92 18.21
CA LEU A 109 -7.97 10.83 19.03
C LEU A 109 -8.38 12.08 18.25
N ILE A 110 -7.42 12.74 17.58
CA ILE A 110 -7.69 13.93 16.75
C ILE A 110 -8.78 13.63 15.72
N ARG A 111 -8.66 12.49 15.03
CA ARG A 111 -9.63 12.04 14.01
C ARG A 111 -11.01 11.77 14.59
N ASN A 112 -11.09 11.18 15.77
CA ASN A 112 -12.36 10.83 16.41
C ASN A 112 -13.05 12.04 17.05
N ILE A 113 -12.30 13.01 17.58
CA ILE A 113 -12.84 14.28 18.08
C ILE A 113 -13.36 15.12 16.92
N LEU A 114 -12.58 15.30 15.85
CA LEU A 114 -13.02 16.04 14.68
C LEU A 114 -14.21 15.35 13.99
N ARG A 115 -14.31 14.02 14.08
CA ARG A 115 -15.50 13.31 13.61
C ARG A 115 -16.78 13.75 14.34
N LEU A 116 -16.72 13.94 15.67
CA LEU A 116 -17.89 14.41 16.43
C LEU A 116 -18.31 15.82 15.97
N LEU A 117 -17.34 16.68 15.68
CA LEU A 117 -17.60 18.01 15.13
C LEU A 117 -18.18 17.93 13.71
N GLU A 118 -17.63 17.09 12.84
CA GLU A 118 -18.14 16.83 11.48
C GLU A 118 -19.57 16.27 11.52
N LEU A 119 -19.87 15.38 12.46
CA LEU A 119 -21.22 14.83 12.66
C LEU A 119 -22.20 15.90 13.11
N ALA A 120 -21.81 16.72 14.10
CA ALA A 120 -22.64 17.81 14.61
C ALA A 120 -22.91 18.88 13.54
N LEU A 121 -21.95 19.10 12.64
CA LEU A 121 -22.06 20.10 11.59
C LEU A 121 -22.67 19.50 10.32
N PHE A 122 -23.98 19.69 10.15
CA PHE A 122 -24.73 19.26 8.95
C PHE A 122 -24.52 17.78 8.59
N PHE A 123 -24.53 16.88 9.58
CA PHE A 123 -24.48 15.42 9.37
C PHE A 123 -23.36 14.96 8.42
N TYR A 124 -22.10 15.32 8.74
CA TYR A 124 -20.91 15.00 7.94
C TYR A 124 -20.70 15.78 6.64
N ALA A 125 -21.50 16.80 6.30
CA ALA A 125 -21.26 17.61 5.10
C ALA A 125 -19.81 18.14 4.99
N PRO A 126 -19.15 18.64 6.05
CA PRO A 126 -17.74 19.08 5.98
C PRO A 126 -16.78 17.93 5.65
N ALA A 127 -17.04 16.73 6.16
CA ALA A 127 -16.23 15.55 5.87
C ALA A 127 -16.36 15.15 4.39
N ILE A 128 -17.57 15.20 3.84
CA ILE A 128 -17.84 14.92 2.43
C ILE A 128 -17.12 15.94 1.54
N VAL A 129 -17.31 17.23 1.83
CA VAL A 129 -16.68 18.32 1.06
C VAL A 129 -15.16 18.21 1.09
N SER A 130 -14.56 17.98 2.26
CA SER A 130 -13.09 17.86 2.38
C SER A 130 -12.54 16.65 1.63
N VAL A 131 -13.23 15.50 1.67
CA VAL A 131 -12.84 14.32 0.89
C VAL A 131 -12.87 14.62 -0.60
N LEU A 132 -13.92 15.27 -1.10
CA LEU A 132 -14.02 15.62 -2.53
C LEU A 132 -13.06 16.73 -2.95
N ALA A 133 -12.73 17.66 -2.04
CA ALA A 133 -11.87 18.80 -2.33
C ALA A 133 -10.37 18.49 -2.24
N THR A 134 -9.98 17.33 -1.68
CA THR A 134 -8.58 16.98 -1.47
C THR A 134 -8.12 15.87 -2.41
N LYS A 135 -6.92 16.03 -2.98
CA LYS A 135 -6.32 15.07 -3.92
C LYS A 135 -6.14 13.66 -3.36
N ASN A 136 -6.04 13.54 -2.03
CA ASN A 136 -5.83 12.27 -1.35
C ASN A 136 -7.13 11.71 -0.73
N ASN A 137 -8.29 12.27 -1.10
CA ASN A 137 -9.58 11.90 -0.54
C ASN A 137 -9.59 11.99 1.01
N GLN A 138 -9.03 13.02 1.63
CA GLN A 138 -8.91 13.13 3.10
C GLN A 138 -10.03 13.98 3.69
N ARG A 139 -10.64 13.54 4.80
CA ARG A 139 -11.55 14.42 5.57
C ARG A 139 -10.77 15.34 6.51
N LEU A 140 -11.44 16.32 7.12
CA LEU A 140 -10.81 17.28 8.04
C LEU A 140 -10.04 16.59 9.17
N GLY A 141 -10.63 15.54 9.77
CA GLY A 141 -9.96 14.73 10.78
C GLY A 141 -8.66 14.08 10.30
N ASP A 142 -8.65 13.60 9.06
CA ASP A 142 -7.50 12.89 8.50
C ASP A 142 -6.37 13.87 8.12
N LEU A 143 -6.74 15.06 7.62
CA LEU A 143 -5.82 16.17 7.36
C LEU A 143 -5.14 16.65 8.65
N ALA A 144 -5.93 16.90 9.70
CA ALA A 144 -5.41 17.37 10.98
C ALA A 144 -4.48 16.36 11.67
N ALA A 145 -4.67 15.06 11.40
CA ALA A 145 -3.89 13.99 12.00
C ALA A 145 -2.73 13.47 11.11
N GLY A 146 -2.59 13.96 9.88
CA GLY A 146 -1.57 13.46 8.93
C GLY A 146 -1.77 11.99 8.56
N THR A 147 -3.01 11.62 8.25
CA THR A 147 -3.39 10.23 7.97
C THR A 147 -4.19 10.10 6.69
N LEU A 148 -4.27 8.89 6.15
CA LEU A 148 -5.10 8.58 5.01
C LEU A 148 -5.80 7.23 5.19
N VAL A 149 -6.94 7.05 4.51
CA VAL A 149 -7.64 5.77 4.46
C VAL A 149 -7.40 5.12 3.10
N VAL A 150 -6.82 3.93 3.14
CA VAL A 150 -6.44 3.14 1.96
C VAL A 150 -7.29 1.89 1.85
N ARG A 151 -7.43 1.37 0.64
CA ARG A 151 -7.90 0.00 0.43
C ARG A 151 -6.80 -0.98 0.80
N ASP A 152 -7.17 -1.90 1.66
CA ASP A 152 -6.40 -3.04 2.14
C ASP A 152 -6.50 -4.23 1.16
N THR A 153 -6.48 -3.93 -0.14
CA THR A 153 -6.13 -4.95 -1.13
C THR A 153 -4.64 -5.15 -0.99
N LYS A 154 -4.15 -6.41 -0.99
CA LYS A 154 -2.72 -6.74 -0.97
C LYS A 154 -1.98 -5.67 -1.76
N LEU A 155 -1.18 -4.86 -1.07
CA LEU A 155 -0.46 -3.75 -1.67
C LEU A 155 0.11 -4.29 -2.98
N GLU A 156 -0.42 -3.83 -4.12
CA GLU A 156 0.28 -4.03 -5.38
C GLU A 156 1.59 -3.32 -5.11
N THR A 157 2.59 -4.10 -4.73
CA THR A 157 3.93 -3.60 -4.61
C THR A 157 4.23 -3.29 -6.06
N VAL A 158 4.05 -2.03 -6.42
CA VAL A 158 4.68 -1.48 -7.59
C VAL A 158 6.14 -1.50 -7.20
N VAL A 159 6.73 -2.70 -7.23
CA VAL A 159 8.16 -2.84 -7.30
C VAL A 159 8.44 -2.11 -8.59
N THR A 160 8.85 -0.85 -8.49
CA THR A 160 9.53 -0.15 -9.55
C THR A 160 10.91 -0.80 -9.73
N ALA A 161 10.97 -2.13 -9.77
CA ALA A 161 11.80 -2.81 -10.73
C ALA A 161 11.23 -2.34 -12.06
N ALA A 162 12.10 -1.74 -12.85
CA ALA A 162 11.84 -1.37 -14.23
C ALA A 162 10.86 -2.36 -14.85
N GLN A 163 9.79 -1.85 -15.48
CA GLN A 163 8.91 -2.61 -16.33
C GLN A 163 9.75 -3.54 -17.22
N SER A 164 9.81 -4.80 -16.84
CA SER A 164 10.20 -5.93 -17.65
C SER A 164 9.12 -6.96 -17.33
N PRO A 165 8.36 -7.44 -18.33
CA PRO A 165 7.46 -8.57 -18.10
C PRO A 165 8.27 -9.74 -17.50
N PRO A 166 7.65 -10.66 -16.77
CA PRO A 166 8.33 -11.88 -16.31
C PRO A 166 8.74 -12.67 -17.55
N VAL A 167 9.92 -12.38 -18.11
CA VAL A 167 10.49 -13.21 -19.15
C VAL A 167 10.80 -14.52 -18.44
N SER A 168 10.10 -15.57 -18.87
CA SER A 168 10.18 -16.94 -18.36
C SER A 168 11.61 -17.29 -17.95
N SER A 169 11.87 -17.21 -16.64
CA SER A 169 13.19 -17.32 -16.02
C SER A 169 13.83 -18.71 -16.17
N GLU A 170 13.04 -19.68 -16.64
CA GLU A 170 13.45 -21.05 -16.95
C GLU A 170 14.15 -21.19 -18.30
N ARG A 171 13.78 -20.40 -19.33
CA ARG A 171 14.28 -20.59 -20.71
C ARG A 171 15.72 -20.10 -20.92
N TYR A 172 16.25 -19.32 -19.96
CA TYR A 172 17.56 -18.67 -20.02
C TYR A 172 18.44 -19.01 -18.82
N ALA A 173 18.04 -20.02 -18.03
CA ALA A 173 18.81 -20.53 -16.89
C ALA A 173 20.10 -21.25 -17.30
N SER A 174 20.30 -21.51 -18.61
CA SER A 174 21.46 -22.21 -19.16
C SER A 174 22.59 -21.30 -19.64
N TRP A 175 22.52 -19.99 -19.41
CA TRP A 175 23.56 -19.07 -19.85
C TRP A 175 24.74 -19.10 -18.90
N ASP A 176 25.92 -19.39 -19.43
CA ASP A 176 27.18 -19.25 -18.69
C ASP A 176 27.67 -17.80 -18.80
N VAL A 177 27.69 -17.13 -17.65
CA VAL A 177 28.03 -15.71 -17.49
C VAL A 177 29.32 -15.52 -16.69
N THR A 178 30.09 -16.59 -16.46
CA THR A 178 31.37 -16.55 -15.73
C THR A 178 32.39 -15.63 -16.42
N GLY A 179 32.33 -15.52 -17.76
CA GLY A 179 33.18 -14.65 -18.56
C GLY A 179 32.90 -13.14 -18.44
N VAL A 180 31.85 -12.74 -17.69
CA VAL A 180 31.47 -11.33 -17.48
C VAL A 180 31.89 -10.89 -16.07
N GLY A 181 32.76 -9.88 -16.02
CA GLY A 181 33.30 -9.34 -14.76
C GLY A 181 32.26 -8.55 -13.95
N GLU A 182 32.55 -8.27 -12.68
CA GLU A 182 31.67 -7.48 -11.80
C GLU A 182 31.52 -6.03 -12.25
N GLU A 183 32.57 -5.42 -12.82
CA GLU A 183 32.51 -4.06 -13.38
C GLU A 183 31.57 -3.99 -14.59
N GLU A 184 31.64 -4.98 -15.47
CA GLU A 184 30.77 -5.10 -16.64
C GLU A 184 29.32 -5.33 -16.21
N ALA A 185 29.09 -6.22 -15.24
CA ALA A 185 27.77 -6.44 -14.65
C ALA A 185 27.24 -5.17 -13.95
N GLY A 186 28.11 -4.40 -13.30
CA GLY A 186 27.80 -3.08 -12.74
C GLY A 186 27.34 -2.11 -13.82
N ALA A 187 28.07 -2.00 -14.93
CA ALA A 187 27.70 -1.13 -16.06
C ALA A 187 26.34 -1.51 -16.66
N VAL A 188 26.05 -2.81 -16.80
CA VAL A 188 24.74 -3.29 -17.24
C VAL A 188 23.63 -2.90 -16.26
N ARG A 189 23.82 -3.10 -14.95
CA ARG A 189 22.85 -2.69 -13.92
C ARG A 189 22.58 -1.18 -13.96
N SER A 190 23.63 -0.36 -13.99
CA SER A 190 23.51 1.11 -14.07
C SER A 190 22.86 1.60 -15.36
N PHE A 191 22.98 0.85 -16.47
CA PHE A 191 22.23 1.12 -17.69
C PHE A 191 20.74 0.77 -17.50
N LEU A 192 20.44 -0.44 -17.02
CA LEU A 192 19.06 -0.91 -16.85
C LEU A 192 18.26 -0.03 -15.87
N GLU A 193 18.88 0.46 -14.80
CA GLU A 193 18.28 1.39 -13.85
C GLU A 193 17.94 2.75 -14.49
N ARG A 194 18.81 3.26 -15.37
CA ARG A 194 18.66 4.60 -15.98
C ARG A 194 17.92 4.59 -17.32
N ARG A 195 17.66 3.42 -17.92
CA ARG A 195 17.13 3.30 -19.29
C ARG A 195 15.83 4.08 -19.55
N ALA A 196 14.97 4.21 -18.53
CA ALA A 196 13.70 4.92 -18.63
C ALA A 196 13.86 6.45 -18.70
N GLN A 197 15.01 6.97 -18.23
CA GLN A 197 15.33 8.40 -18.21
C GLN A 197 16.15 8.83 -19.44
N LEU A 198 16.65 7.87 -20.23
CA LEU A 198 17.47 8.13 -21.41
C LEU A 198 16.60 8.48 -22.62
N ARG A 199 17.10 9.38 -23.47
CA ARG A 199 16.49 9.66 -24.78
C ARG A 199 16.48 8.37 -25.63
N PRO A 200 15.45 8.11 -26.45
CA PRO A 200 15.31 6.86 -27.19
C PRO A 200 16.53 6.48 -28.05
N GLY A 201 17.16 7.45 -28.71
CA GLY A 201 18.37 7.21 -29.51
C GLY A 201 19.60 6.83 -28.67
N ALA A 202 19.81 7.54 -27.56
CA ALA A 202 20.92 7.25 -26.63
C ALA A 202 20.74 5.90 -25.93
N ARG A 203 19.49 5.54 -25.58
CA ARG A 203 19.14 4.24 -25.02
C ARG A 203 19.52 3.10 -25.96
N ARG A 204 19.13 3.20 -27.24
CA ARG A 204 19.46 2.19 -28.25
C ARG A 204 20.96 2.06 -28.48
N ALA A 205 21.66 3.19 -28.64
CA ALA A 205 23.10 3.20 -28.86
C ALA A 205 23.88 2.58 -27.69
N LEU A 206 23.50 2.88 -26.45
CA LEU A 206 24.14 2.30 -25.26
C LEU A 206 23.81 0.81 -25.10
N ALA A 207 22.58 0.41 -25.40
CA ALA A 207 22.19 -1.01 -25.38
C ALA A 207 23.01 -1.81 -26.40
N GLU A 208 23.11 -1.33 -27.64
CA GLU A 208 23.88 -1.95 -28.72
C GLU A 208 25.37 -2.05 -28.36
N GLN A 209 25.95 -0.98 -27.81
CA GLN A 209 27.35 -0.95 -27.41
C GLN A 209 27.67 -1.96 -26.29
N LEU A 210 26.82 -2.05 -25.26
CA LEU A 210 27.00 -3.00 -24.16
C LEU A 210 26.73 -4.45 -24.61
N ALA A 211 25.65 -4.67 -25.37
CA ALA A 211 25.31 -6.00 -25.87
C ALA A 211 26.35 -6.53 -26.85
N GLY A 212 26.84 -5.69 -27.78
CA GLY A 212 27.87 -6.08 -28.75
C GLY A 212 29.18 -6.49 -28.09
N ARG A 213 29.54 -5.86 -26.96
CA ARG A 213 30.73 -6.23 -26.18
C ARG A 213 30.56 -7.52 -25.38
N LEU A 214 29.37 -7.76 -24.82
CA LEU A 214 29.15 -8.83 -23.85
C LEU A 214 28.60 -10.12 -24.47
N ARG A 215 27.90 -10.06 -25.60
CA ARG A 215 27.35 -11.25 -26.30
C ARG A 215 28.40 -12.34 -26.56
N PRO A 216 29.61 -12.04 -27.07
CA PRO A 216 30.63 -13.07 -27.30
C PRO A 216 31.16 -13.74 -26.03
N ARG A 217 30.94 -13.11 -24.85
CA ARG A 217 31.44 -13.58 -23.55
C ARG A 217 30.41 -14.38 -22.76
N VAL A 218 29.20 -14.56 -23.29
CA VAL A 218 28.11 -15.30 -22.65
C VAL A 218 27.82 -16.56 -23.46
N ALA A 219 28.22 -17.72 -22.96
CA ALA A 219 27.97 -18.97 -23.65
C ALA A 219 26.50 -19.40 -23.49
N GLY A 220 25.89 -19.87 -24.58
CA GLY A 220 24.46 -20.21 -24.62
C GLY A 220 23.51 -19.04 -24.93
N ALA A 221 24.04 -17.84 -25.19
CA ALA A 221 23.24 -16.70 -25.64
C ALA A 221 22.55 -17.00 -26.98
N GLN A 222 21.23 -16.78 -27.05
CA GLN A 222 20.46 -17.03 -28.26
C GLN A 222 20.70 -15.93 -29.31
N HIS A 223 20.95 -16.34 -30.55
CA HIS A 223 21.12 -15.45 -31.69
C HIS A 223 19.72 -15.03 -32.19
N GLY A 224 19.28 -13.82 -31.81
CA GLY A 224 17.96 -13.28 -32.18
C GLY A 224 17.28 -12.44 -31.09
N LEU A 225 17.82 -12.42 -29.87
CA LEU A 225 17.35 -11.51 -28.82
C LEU A 225 17.70 -10.06 -29.16
N GLY A 226 16.81 -9.13 -28.84
CA GLY A 226 17.12 -7.70 -28.88
C GLY A 226 18.17 -7.33 -27.83
N ASP A 227 18.96 -6.28 -28.07
CA ASP A 227 20.10 -5.91 -27.22
C ASP A 227 19.70 -5.64 -25.77
N GLU A 228 18.60 -4.91 -25.55
CA GLU A 228 18.10 -4.66 -24.20
C GLU A 228 17.62 -5.94 -23.51
N ALA A 229 16.94 -6.82 -24.26
CA ALA A 229 16.49 -8.10 -23.72
C ALA A 229 17.70 -8.96 -23.33
N PHE A 230 18.74 -9.01 -24.16
CA PHE A 230 19.98 -9.72 -23.83
C PHE A 230 20.60 -9.20 -22.51
N LEU A 231 20.70 -7.88 -22.33
CA LEU A 231 21.27 -7.26 -21.14
C LEU A 231 20.45 -7.55 -19.86
N GLU A 232 19.12 -7.56 -19.95
CA GLU A 232 18.24 -7.96 -18.85
C GLU A 232 18.50 -9.40 -18.39
N HIS A 233 18.60 -10.32 -19.35
CA HIS A 233 18.84 -11.74 -19.05
C HIS A 233 20.24 -11.97 -18.48
N LEU A 234 21.25 -11.27 -19.00
CA LEU A 234 22.60 -11.30 -18.48
C LEU A 234 22.65 -10.85 -17.01
N ALA A 235 22.00 -9.74 -16.67
CA ALA A 235 21.93 -9.25 -15.29
C ALA A 235 21.22 -10.25 -14.36
N ALA A 236 20.12 -10.85 -14.81
CA ALA A 236 19.39 -11.86 -14.06
C ALA A 236 20.18 -13.17 -13.86
N ALA A 237 20.96 -13.60 -14.86
CA ALA A 237 21.83 -14.76 -14.75
C ALA A 237 22.98 -14.52 -13.75
N LYS A 238 23.63 -13.36 -13.80
CA LYS A 238 24.73 -13.00 -12.89
C LYS A 238 24.26 -12.90 -11.43
N ALA A 239 23.09 -12.30 -11.18
CA ALA A 239 22.53 -12.19 -9.84
C ALA A 239 22.25 -13.56 -9.18
N ARG A 240 21.86 -14.56 -9.97
CA ARG A 240 21.64 -15.94 -9.51
C ARG A 240 22.94 -16.67 -9.20
N GLY A 241 23.98 -16.49 -10.03
CA GLY A 241 25.32 -17.05 -9.76
C GLY A 241 25.86 -16.58 -8.42
N ASN A 242 25.81 -15.27 -8.16
CA ASN A 242 26.30 -14.69 -6.92
C ASN A 242 25.48 -15.14 -5.68
N MET A 243 24.18 -15.47 -5.82
CA MET A 243 23.38 -16.02 -4.72
C MET A 243 23.74 -17.47 -4.38
N ARG A 244 24.09 -18.29 -5.37
CA ARG A 244 24.52 -19.69 -5.16
C ARG A 244 25.86 -19.74 -4.43
N GLU A 245 26.83 -18.97 -4.88
CA GLU A 245 28.17 -18.88 -4.25
C GLU A 245 28.11 -18.38 -2.80
N ARG A 246 27.16 -17.49 -2.48
CA ARG A 246 26.98 -16.95 -1.12
C ARG A 246 26.24 -17.90 -0.17
N GLY A 247 25.46 -18.83 -0.71
CA GLY A 247 24.78 -19.89 0.06
C GLY A 247 25.69 -21.07 0.37
N GLU A 248 26.66 -21.37 -0.51
CA GLU A 248 27.61 -22.49 -0.34
C GLU A 248 28.79 -22.14 0.60
N ASN A 249 29.22 -20.87 0.67
CA ASN A 249 30.28 -20.42 1.60
C ASN A 249 29.76 -20.06 3.02
N GLY A 250 28.49 -20.34 3.32
CA GLY A 250 27.82 -20.03 4.59
C GLY A 250 27.53 -21.24 5.48
N GLN A 251 28.05 -22.43 5.13
CA GLN A 251 28.03 -23.64 5.94
C GLN A 251 29.45 -24.01 6.36
#